data_AF-A0A139BNL8-F1
#
_entry.id   AF-A0A139BNL8-F1
#
_cell.length_a   1.000
_cell.length_b   1.000
_cell.length_c   1.000
_cell.angle_alpha   90.00
_cell.angle_beta   90.00
_cell.angle_gamma   90.00
#
_symmetry.space_group_name_H-M   'P 1'
#
loop_
_entity.id
_entity.type
_entity.pdbx_description
1 polymer ?
#
loop_
_entity_poly.entity_id
_entity_poly.type
_entity_poly.pdbx_seq_one_letter_code
_entity_poly.pdbx_strand_id
1 'polypeptide(L)'
;RHHVAFYRANLLGVDLGKMADRYLETGMDLRRAKTTLKWVQDTLRQVSLRHGKRRNAHLLKLRLAKPGETEHIEQPSLNAFRENYDPDNFFSEKELVQAYIEAYPEAANTKRQKRQRLIDRQLAALKWIEPLIATEPVREDWVAAWFDEAIARRLVLAKLPTIGHLIDRITGSGYRWWVGVPRLGEKGAARIVAWLRGYESSLGALPAQSLAPLRSMPAGALNQTRLQSTGIVPLHNFVAPSDLDGRTGSNRHPGAPRIDATNDHQAINSWLSTKSGNPNTQRAYQKEAERILLWAILERGKAMSDLSVEDCAAYRDWLSMIGRTDAQDWPFRVAQATWLGAKGIARHKQAWRPFDGALSASSARHAITIVGNLFEWLVRVQYCAFNPWSAVSKSLSTPNPDSTPDVEFMRAFSVGQWNCLMTSLRQLPATSYSARLNFVLPLAYATGLRISELVDASVGRIYTMPLADGIGVRWMLKVFGKGGKWRAVPLSSEVIEAMQTYFAHRGLSQDITSNPPATPLIASATGEGAVTTSALSKSLRAFFSGIGQTLKNEGRHIEAKAFERATVHWLRHTCGSHLALAGVPLNIIQRLLGHTSLQTTS
;
A
#
# COMPACT_ATOMS: atom_id res chain seq x y z
N ARG A 1 -8.91 -38.24 -13.74
CA ARG A 1 -9.54 -39.53 -14.15
C ARG A 1 -10.37 -40.14 -13.01
N HIS A 2 -9.84 -40.32 -11.79
CA HIS A 2 -10.58 -40.88 -10.64
C HIS A 2 -11.88 -40.13 -10.28
N HIS A 3 -11.89 -38.80 -10.29
CA HIS A 3 -13.10 -38.00 -10.04
C HIS A 3 -14.21 -38.16 -11.09
N VAL A 4 -13.84 -38.40 -12.36
CA VAL A 4 -14.82 -38.65 -13.44
C VAL A 4 -15.44 -40.04 -13.27
N ALA A 5 -14.63 -41.03 -12.89
CA ALA A 5 -15.11 -42.37 -12.55
C ALA A 5 -16.03 -42.35 -11.31
N PHE A 6 -15.70 -41.52 -10.31
CA PHE A 6 -16.55 -41.29 -9.13
C PHE A 6 -17.93 -40.71 -9.51
N TYR A 7 -18.00 -39.69 -10.36
CA TYR A 7 -19.27 -39.14 -10.84
C TYR A 7 -20.05 -40.14 -11.73
N ARG A 8 -19.34 -40.92 -12.57
CA ARG A 8 -19.93 -41.99 -13.39
C ARG A 8 -20.60 -43.05 -12.53
N ALA A 9 -19.94 -43.51 -11.48
CA ALA A 9 -20.51 -44.49 -10.55
C ALA A 9 -21.77 -43.95 -9.85
N ASN A 10 -21.81 -42.64 -9.55
CA ASN A 10 -22.97 -42.00 -8.95
C ASN A 10 -24.17 -41.96 -9.92
N LEU A 11 -23.94 -41.73 -11.22
CA LEU A 11 -25.00 -41.81 -12.23
C LEU A 11 -25.59 -43.23 -12.36
N LEU A 12 -24.76 -44.25 -12.16
CA LEU A 12 -25.16 -45.66 -12.20
C LEU A 12 -25.88 -46.13 -10.92
N GLY A 13 -25.98 -45.26 -9.90
CA GLY A 13 -26.72 -45.55 -8.66
C GLY A 13 -25.97 -46.43 -7.66
N VAL A 14 -24.62 -46.49 -7.75
CA VAL A 14 -23.81 -47.16 -6.73
C VAL A 14 -23.90 -46.38 -5.41
N ASP A 15 -23.82 -47.08 -4.28
CA ASP A 15 -23.86 -46.46 -2.95
C ASP A 15 -22.70 -45.47 -2.74
N LEU A 16 -23.01 -44.31 -2.14
CA LEU A 16 -22.06 -43.20 -2.00
C LEU A 16 -20.86 -43.54 -1.10
N GLY A 17 -21.07 -44.37 -0.07
CA GLY A 17 -19.98 -44.84 0.79
C GLY A 17 -19.02 -45.74 0.01
N LYS A 18 -19.55 -46.76 -0.67
CA LYS A 18 -18.77 -47.70 -1.49
C LYS A 18 -18.00 -47.01 -2.63
N MET A 19 -18.58 -45.97 -3.25
CA MET A 19 -17.88 -45.18 -4.28
C MET A 19 -16.77 -44.31 -3.71
N ALA A 20 -17.02 -43.70 -2.55
CA ALA A 20 -16.02 -42.84 -1.90
C ALA A 20 -14.78 -43.66 -1.54
N ASP A 21 -14.95 -44.84 -0.95
CA ASP A 21 -13.83 -45.71 -0.57
C ASP A 21 -13.04 -46.23 -1.79
N ARG A 22 -13.70 -46.40 -2.94
CA ARG A 22 -13.06 -46.94 -4.15
C ARG A 22 -12.37 -45.89 -5.02
N TYR A 23 -12.85 -44.64 -5.02
CA TYR A 23 -12.39 -43.63 -5.97
C TYR A 23 -11.87 -42.33 -5.33
N LEU A 24 -12.03 -42.13 -4.02
CA LEU A 24 -11.47 -41.00 -3.29
C LEU A 24 -10.42 -41.52 -2.30
N GLU A 25 -9.25 -40.90 -2.25
CA GLU A 25 -8.13 -41.30 -1.39
C GLU A 25 -8.41 -41.09 0.12
N THR A 26 -9.46 -40.35 0.46
CA THR A 26 -9.87 -40.07 1.84
C THR A 26 -11.04 -40.96 2.24
N GLY A 27 -10.79 -41.99 3.04
CA GLY A 27 -11.83 -42.89 3.56
C GLY A 27 -12.92 -42.20 4.40
N MET A 28 -14.13 -42.76 4.34
CA MET A 28 -15.25 -42.67 5.29
C MET A 28 -15.78 -41.29 5.75
N ASP A 29 -15.76 -40.23 4.93
CA ASP A 29 -16.57 -39.02 5.21
C ASP A 29 -17.62 -38.77 4.11
N LEU A 30 -18.87 -39.18 4.40
CA LEU A 30 -20.04 -38.99 3.53
C LEU A 30 -20.32 -37.51 3.21
N ARG A 31 -19.95 -36.58 4.11
CA ARG A 31 -20.12 -35.14 3.89
C ARG A 31 -19.11 -34.63 2.86
N ARG A 32 -17.86 -35.09 2.96
CA ARG A 32 -16.83 -34.81 1.93
C ARG A 32 -17.22 -35.43 0.61
N ALA A 33 -17.67 -36.68 0.57
CA ALA A 33 -18.12 -37.34 -0.66
C ALA A 33 -19.24 -36.57 -1.39
N LYS A 34 -20.26 -36.08 -0.67
CA LYS A 34 -21.31 -35.22 -1.23
C LYS A 34 -20.76 -33.89 -1.77
N THR A 35 -19.83 -33.28 -1.05
CA THR A 35 -19.21 -32.01 -1.44
C THR A 35 -18.34 -32.19 -2.69
N THR A 36 -17.56 -33.27 -2.74
CA THR A 36 -16.74 -33.65 -3.90
C THR A 36 -17.63 -33.96 -5.11
N LEU A 37 -18.74 -34.68 -4.93
CA LEU A 37 -19.67 -34.98 -6.02
C LEU A 37 -20.23 -33.71 -6.65
N LYS A 38 -20.66 -32.75 -5.82
CA LYS A 38 -21.13 -31.44 -6.28
C LYS A 38 -20.02 -30.68 -7.01
N TRP A 39 -18.81 -30.66 -6.46
CA TRP A 39 -17.65 -30.02 -7.11
C TRP A 39 -17.31 -30.64 -8.47
N VAL A 40 -17.35 -31.96 -8.61
CA VAL A 40 -17.13 -32.65 -9.89
C VAL A 40 -18.24 -32.30 -10.89
N GLN A 41 -19.50 -32.31 -10.45
CA GLN A 41 -20.64 -31.93 -11.28
C GLN A 41 -20.50 -30.49 -11.82
N ASP A 42 -20.15 -29.55 -10.95
CA ASP A 42 -19.93 -28.15 -11.32
C ASP A 42 -18.75 -28.02 -12.28
N THR A 43 -17.65 -28.76 -12.06
CA THR A 43 -16.48 -28.78 -12.96
C THR A 43 -16.83 -29.29 -14.36
N LEU A 44 -17.58 -30.41 -14.46
CA LEU A 44 -18.00 -30.98 -15.74
C LEU A 44 -18.99 -30.06 -16.49
N ARG A 45 -19.86 -29.37 -15.75
CA ARG A 45 -20.74 -28.33 -16.29
C ARG A 45 -19.92 -27.18 -16.87
N GLN A 46 -18.87 -26.75 -16.17
CA GLN A 46 -17.99 -25.67 -16.63
C GLN A 46 -17.25 -26.05 -17.92
N VAL A 47 -16.69 -27.26 -18.00
CA VAL A 47 -16.05 -27.75 -19.24
C VAL A 47 -17.06 -27.80 -20.41
N SER A 48 -18.31 -28.21 -20.15
CA SER A 48 -19.36 -28.16 -21.19
C SER A 48 -19.64 -26.74 -21.71
N LEU A 49 -19.56 -25.74 -20.82
CA LEU A 49 -19.74 -24.34 -21.18
C LEU A 49 -18.54 -23.78 -21.97
N ARG A 50 -17.30 -24.17 -21.63
CA ARG A 50 -16.08 -23.79 -22.38
C ARG A 50 -16.20 -24.11 -23.86
N HIS A 51 -16.77 -25.28 -24.18
CA HIS A 51 -16.90 -25.77 -25.55
C HIS A 51 -18.30 -25.53 -26.15
N GLY A 52 -19.08 -24.57 -25.62
CA GLY A 52 -20.35 -24.12 -26.21
C GLY A 52 -21.53 -25.10 -26.09
N LYS A 53 -21.39 -26.23 -25.39
CA LYS A 53 -22.45 -27.24 -25.25
C LYS A 53 -23.37 -26.96 -24.05
N ARG A 54 -24.16 -25.88 -24.13
CA ARG A 54 -25.15 -25.48 -23.09
C ARG A 54 -26.13 -26.59 -22.71
N ARG A 55 -26.53 -27.42 -23.69
CA ARG A 55 -27.42 -28.58 -23.47
C ARG A 55 -26.79 -29.63 -22.55
N ASN A 56 -25.49 -29.90 -22.70
CA ASN A 56 -24.75 -30.85 -21.85
C ASN A 56 -24.60 -30.30 -20.42
N ALA A 57 -24.29 -29.00 -20.29
CA ALA A 57 -24.27 -28.31 -19.01
C ALA A 57 -25.62 -28.39 -18.27
N HIS A 58 -26.74 -28.28 -19.01
CA HIS A 58 -28.08 -28.43 -18.44
C HIS A 58 -28.38 -29.88 -18.05
N LEU A 59 -28.06 -30.86 -18.91
CA LEU A 59 -28.27 -32.29 -18.63
C LEU A 59 -27.56 -32.73 -17.34
N LEU A 60 -26.32 -32.27 -17.11
CA LEU A 60 -25.56 -32.60 -15.91
C LEU A 60 -26.15 -32.00 -14.63
N LYS A 61 -27.02 -30.98 -14.71
CA LYS A 61 -27.69 -30.37 -13.54
C LYS A 61 -28.89 -31.18 -13.07
N LEU A 62 -29.50 -31.98 -13.93
CA LEU A 62 -30.73 -32.72 -13.63
C LEU A 62 -30.47 -33.78 -12.55
N ARG A 63 -31.30 -33.78 -11.50
CA ARG A 63 -31.21 -34.72 -10.37
C ARG A 63 -31.88 -36.05 -10.74
N LEU A 64 -31.18 -37.16 -10.52
CA LEU A 64 -31.76 -38.50 -10.58
C LEU A 64 -32.52 -38.78 -9.28
N ALA A 65 -33.77 -39.25 -9.37
CA ALA A 65 -34.53 -39.73 -8.21
C ALA A 65 -33.83 -40.96 -7.59
N LYS A 66 -33.81 -41.05 -6.25
CA LYS A 66 -33.16 -42.17 -5.53
C LYS A 66 -33.98 -43.46 -5.71
N PRO A 67 -33.33 -44.64 -5.82
CA PRO A 67 -34.05 -45.91 -5.73
C PRO A 67 -34.63 -46.03 -4.32
N GLY A 68 -35.96 -46.10 -4.20
CA GLY A 68 -36.67 -46.23 -2.91
C GLY A 68 -37.50 -45.01 -2.48
N GLU A 69 -37.43 -43.87 -3.16
CA GLU A 69 -38.46 -42.81 -3.05
C GLU A 69 -39.67 -43.20 -3.94
N THR A 70 -40.23 -44.38 -3.70
CA THR A 70 -41.51 -44.82 -4.25
C THR A 70 -42.52 -44.76 -3.12
N GLU A 71 -43.49 -43.84 -3.23
CA GLU A 71 -44.71 -43.87 -2.42
C GLU A 71 -45.31 -45.28 -2.51
N HIS A 72 -45.61 -45.87 -1.35
CA HIS A 72 -46.42 -47.07 -1.24
C HIS A 72 -47.78 -46.77 -1.90
N ILE A 73 -48.00 -47.32 -3.08
CA ILE A 73 -49.36 -47.59 -3.54
C ILE A 73 -49.68 -48.95 -2.90
N GLU A 74 -50.69 -49.02 -2.03
CA GLU A 74 -51.20 -50.29 -1.51
C GLU A 74 -51.67 -51.14 -2.70
N GLN A 75 -50.80 -52.02 -3.15
CA GLN A 75 -51.11 -53.04 -4.15
C GLN A 75 -51.01 -54.39 -3.44
N PRO A 76 -52.03 -55.26 -3.57
CA PRO A 76 -52.01 -56.57 -2.95
C PRO A 76 -50.84 -57.37 -3.53
N SER A 77 -50.13 -58.13 -2.69
CA SER A 77 -49.10 -59.06 -3.17
C SER A 77 -49.73 -60.06 -4.15
N LEU A 78 -48.93 -60.66 -5.04
CA LEU A 78 -49.44 -61.64 -6.02
C LEU A 78 -50.21 -62.79 -5.33
N ASN A 79 -49.79 -63.18 -4.13
CA ASN A 79 -50.47 -64.19 -3.31
C ASN A 79 -51.82 -63.69 -2.75
N ALA A 80 -51.89 -62.43 -2.29
CA ALA A 80 -53.15 -61.84 -1.82
C ALA A 80 -54.13 -61.56 -2.98
N PHE A 81 -53.62 -61.26 -4.18
CA PHE A 81 -54.43 -61.19 -5.39
C PHE A 81 -54.98 -62.57 -5.77
N ARG A 82 -54.16 -63.62 -5.64
CA ARG A 82 -54.59 -65.01 -5.86
C ARG A 82 -55.74 -65.39 -4.93
N GLU A 83 -55.63 -65.10 -3.63
CA GLU A 83 -56.67 -65.44 -2.65
C GLU A 83 -58.04 -64.85 -2.98
N ASN A 84 -58.10 -63.70 -3.65
CA ASN A 84 -59.36 -63.06 -4.07
C ASN A 84 -59.79 -63.39 -5.51
N TYR A 85 -58.86 -63.65 -6.41
CA TYR A 85 -59.13 -63.79 -7.86
C TYR A 85 -59.15 -65.25 -8.34
N ASP A 86 -58.37 -66.12 -7.68
CA ASP A 86 -58.29 -67.55 -7.97
C ASP A 86 -58.02 -68.37 -6.69
N PRO A 87 -58.97 -68.41 -5.73
CA PRO A 87 -58.81 -69.13 -4.48
C PRO A 87 -58.66 -70.65 -4.65
N ASP A 88 -59.15 -71.20 -5.76
CA ASP A 88 -59.13 -72.65 -6.06
C ASP A 88 -57.90 -73.10 -6.86
N ASN A 89 -56.93 -72.21 -7.13
CA ASN A 89 -55.69 -72.44 -7.90
C ASN A 89 -55.94 -73.02 -9.31
N PHE A 90 -56.92 -72.48 -10.02
CA PHE A 90 -57.27 -72.92 -11.36
C PHE A 90 -56.28 -72.43 -12.43
N PHE A 91 -55.63 -71.29 -12.23
CA PHE A 91 -54.68 -70.71 -13.20
C PHE A 91 -53.23 -71.13 -12.93
N SER A 92 -52.45 -71.32 -13.99
CA SER A 92 -51.01 -71.49 -13.86
C SER A 92 -50.34 -70.17 -13.41
N GLU A 93 -49.19 -70.25 -12.74
CA GLU A 93 -48.48 -69.06 -12.21
C GLU A 93 -48.21 -67.99 -13.29
N LYS A 94 -47.97 -68.43 -14.54
CA LYS A 94 -47.79 -67.53 -15.69
C LYS A 94 -49.08 -66.80 -16.08
N GLU A 95 -50.22 -67.47 -16.06
CA GLU A 95 -51.51 -66.89 -16.40
C GLU A 95 -52.00 -65.95 -15.29
N LEU A 96 -51.72 -66.30 -14.02
CA LEU A 96 -52.03 -65.46 -12.86
C LEU A 96 -51.23 -64.16 -12.86
N VAL A 97 -49.93 -64.21 -13.21
CA VAL A 97 -49.09 -63.02 -13.38
C VAL A 97 -49.58 -62.13 -14.53
N GLN A 98 -50.04 -62.74 -15.62
CA GLN A 98 -50.59 -62.00 -16.76
C GLN A 98 -51.89 -61.27 -16.38
N ALA A 99 -52.81 -61.95 -15.68
CA ALA A 99 -54.04 -61.34 -15.17
C ALA A 99 -53.76 -60.22 -14.14
N TYR A 100 -52.73 -60.37 -13.30
CA TYR A 100 -52.31 -59.32 -12.36
C TYR A 100 -51.77 -58.07 -13.09
N ILE A 101 -51.01 -58.25 -14.17
CA ILE A 101 -50.48 -57.15 -14.98
C ILE A 101 -51.59 -56.42 -15.74
N GLU A 102 -52.62 -57.15 -16.20
CA GLU A 102 -53.80 -56.56 -16.83
C GLU A 102 -54.68 -55.79 -15.84
N ALA A 103 -54.83 -56.29 -14.61
CA ALA A 103 -55.59 -55.63 -13.55
C ALA A 103 -54.89 -54.38 -12.98
N TYR A 104 -53.55 -54.32 -13.01
CA TYR A 104 -52.76 -53.18 -12.51
C TYR A 104 -51.73 -52.65 -13.54
N PRO A 105 -52.16 -51.91 -14.58
CA PRO A 105 -51.30 -51.51 -15.71
C PRO A 105 -50.18 -50.50 -15.36
N GLU A 106 -50.29 -49.78 -14.24
CA GLU A 106 -49.34 -48.72 -13.85
C GLU A 106 -48.05 -49.25 -13.20
N ALA A 107 -47.94 -50.53 -12.88
CA ALA A 107 -46.88 -51.06 -12.02
C ALA A 107 -45.49 -51.22 -12.70
N ALA A 108 -45.35 -51.28 -14.03
CA ALA A 108 -44.17 -51.95 -14.60
C ALA A 108 -43.09 -51.13 -15.35
N ASN A 109 -43.33 -49.99 -16.03
CA ASN A 109 -42.28 -49.57 -17.01
C ASN A 109 -42.02 -48.07 -17.29
N THR A 110 -42.95 -47.15 -17.07
CA THR A 110 -42.77 -45.79 -17.65
C THR A 110 -41.75 -44.92 -16.90
N LYS A 111 -41.67 -45.01 -15.56
CA LYS A 111 -40.75 -44.20 -14.75
C LYS A 111 -39.30 -44.74 -14.78
N ARG A 112 -39.14 -46.07 -14.77
CA ARG A 112 -37.82 -46.74 -14.87
C ARG A 112 -37.15 -46.48 -16.23
N GLN A 113 -37.90 -46.57 -17.32
CA GLN A 113 -37.40 -46.24 -18.67
C GLN A 113 -37.04 -44.76 -18.81
N LYS A 114 -37.83 -43.83 -18.27
CA LYS A 114 -37.50 -42.39 -18.25
C LYS A 114 -36.20 -42.10 -17.49
N ARG A 115 -36.00 -42.75 -16.33
CA ARG A 115 -34.76 -42.65 -15.55
C ARG A 115 -33.56 -43.19 -16.31
N GLN A 116 -33.69 -44.36 -16.94
CA GLN A 116 -32.59 -44.96 -17.72
C GLN A 116 -32.19 -44.07 -18.91
N ARG A 117 -33.17 -43.55 -19.66
CA ARG A 117 -32.92 -42.60 -20.78
C ARG A 117 -32.18 -41.33 -20.33
N LEU A 118 -32.45 -40.84 -19.11
CA LEU A 118 -31.75 -39.67 -18.55
C LEU A 118 -30.30 -40.02 -18.16
N ILE A 119 -30.09 -41.20 -17.55
CA ILE A 119 -28.75 -41.71 -17.23
C ILE A 119 -27.91 -41.87 -18.49
N ASP A 120 -28.46 -42.47 -19.55
CA ASP A 120 -27.74 -42.69 -20.82
C ASP A 120 -27.32 -41.36 -21.46
N ARG A 121 -28.20 -40.34 -21.42
CA ARG A 121 -27.89 -38.98 -21.91
C ARG A 121 -26.82 -38.29 -21.08
N GLN A 122 -26.84 -38.44 -19.75
CA GLN A 122 -25.80 -37.90 -18.86
C GLN A 122 -24.46 -38.61 -19.04
N LEU A 123 -24.45 -39.93 -19.26
CA LEU A 123 -23.24 -40.71 -19.57
C LEU A 123 -22.64 -40.37 -20.94
N ALA A 124 -23.48 -40.13 -21.95
CA ALA A 124 -23.02 -39.67 -23.27
C ALA A 124 -22.39 -38.27 -23.18
N ALA A 125 -23.00 -37.35 -22.42
CA ALA A 125 -22.41 -36.05 -22.14
C ALA A 125 -21.07 -36.19 -21.40
N LEU A 126 -20.98 -37.09 -20.42
CA LEU A 126 -19.75 -37.35 -19.67
C LEU A 126 -18.61 -37.87 -20.55
N LYS A 127 -18.88 -38.84 -21.44
CA LYS A 127 -17.88 -39.39 -22.37
C LYS A 127 -17.31 -38.32 -23.30
N TRP A 128 -18.14 -37.38 -23.73
CA TRP A 128 -17.71 -36.27 -24.58
C TRP A 128 -16.84 -35.24 -23.82
N ILE A 129 -17.12 -35.00 -22.54
CA ILE A 129 -16.39 -34.04 -21.70
C ILE A 129 -15.03 -34.59 -21.25
N GLU A 130 -14.93 -35.90 -21.02
CA GLU A 130 -13.74 -36.57 -20.47
C GLU A 130 -12.40 -36.18 -21.12
N PRO A 131 -12.25 -36.08 -22.46
CA PRO A 131 -11.00 -35.64 -23.07
C PRO A 131 -10.71 -34.13 -22.94
N LEU A 132 -11.74 -33.30 -22.68
CA LEU A 132 -11.67 -31.84 -22.69
C LEU A 132 -11.26 -31.23 -21.33
N ILE A 133 -11.21 -32.04 -20.27
CA ILE A 133 -10.90 -31.61 -18.90
C ILE A 133 -9.46 -31.09 -18.77
N ALA A 134 -8.55 -31.53 -19.63
CA ALA A 134 -7.12 -31.20 -19.56
C ALA A 134 -6.71 -29.94 -20.35
N THR A 135 -7.66 -29.16 -20.87
CA THR A 135 -7.36 -27.96 -21.65
C THR A 135 -6.87 -26.83 -20.74
N GLU A 136 -5.76 -26.16 -21.09
CA GLU A 136 -5.24 -24.97 -20.38
C GLU A 136 -6.04 -23.70 -20.72
N PRO A 137 -6.16 -22.73 -19.80
CA PRO A 137 -6.88 -21.48 -20.05
C PRO A 137 -6.12 -20.56 -20.99
N VAL A 138 -6.85 -19.89 -21.89
CA VAL A 138 -6.33 -18.84 -22.77
C VAL A 138 -6.97 -17.47 -22.47
N ARG A 139 -6.40 -16.38 -22.98
CA ARG A 139 -6.85 -15.01 -22.64
C ARG A 139 -8.25 -14.70 -23.18
N GLU A 140 -8.64 -15.32 -24.28
CA GLU A 140 -9.93 -15.15 -24.95
C GLU A 140 -11.06 -15.86 -24.19
N ASP A 141 -10.73 -16.75 -23.25
CA ASP A 141 -11.73 -17.52 -22.51
C ASP A 141 -12.61 -16.65 -21.64
N TRP A 142 -13.89 -16.98 -21.61
CA TRP A 142 -14.86 -16.34 -20.73
C TRP A 142 -14.61 -16.70 -19.27
N VAL A 143 -14.65 -15.71 -18.38
CA VAL A 143 -14.50 -15.92 -16.92
C VAL A 143 -15.56 -16.89 -16.37
N ALA A 144 -16.75 -16.90 -17.01
CA ALA A 144 -17.86 -17.77 -16.65
C ALA A 144 -17.58 -19.26 -16.87
N ALA A 145 -16.57 -19.61 -17.67
CA ALA A 145 -16.20 -20.98 -17.99
C ALA A 145 -15.11 -21.55 -17.05
N TRP A 146 -14.53 -20.69 -16.20
CA TRP A 146 -13.38 -21.00 -15.36
C TRP A 146 -13.59 -20.70 -13.87
N PHE A 147 -14.43 -19.72 -13.54
CA PHE A 147 -14.76 -19.39 -12.16
C PHE A 147 -16.18 -19.82 -11.78
N ASP A 148 -16.42 -19.95 -10.47
CA ASP A 148 -17.75 -20.20 -9.92
C ASP A 148 -18.77 -19.15 -10.39
N GLU A 149 -20.03 -19.56 -10.54
CA GLU A 149 -21.11 -18.72 -11.09
C GLU A 149 -21.28 -17.39 -10.32
N ALA A 150 -21.10 -17.39 -9.00
CA ALA A 150 -21.20 -16.17 -8.22
C ALA A 150 -20.03 -15.22 -8.46
N ILE A 151 -18.81 -15.74 -8.69
CA ILE A 151 -17.60 -14.95 -8.96
C ILE A 151 -17.64 -14.43 -10.39
N ALA A 152 -17.95 -15.30 -11.36
CA ALA A 152 -18.05 -14.95 -12.77
C ALA A 152 -19.07 -13.82 -13.01
N ARG A 153 -20.26 -13.89 -12.39
CA ARG A 153 -21.25 -12.81 -12.48
C ARG A 153 -20.70 -11.47 -11.96
N ARG A 154 -19.93 -11.47 -10.86
CA ARG A 154 -19.32 -10.23 -10.32
C ARG A 154 -18.28 -9.66 -11.26
N LEU A 155 -17.45 -10.51 -11.87
CA LEU A 155 -16.44 -10.08 -12.85
C LEU A 155 -17.09 -9.51 -14.11
N VAL A 156 -18.14 -10.16 -14.63
CA VAL A 156 -18.89 -9.66 -15.79
C VAL A 156 -19.57 -8.32 -15.49
N LEU A 157 -20.19 -8.15 -14.32
CA LEU A 157 -20.75 -6.86 -13.88
C LEU A 157 -19.70 -5.76 -13.77
N ALA A 158 -18.45 -6.12 -13.45
CA ALA A 158 -17.31 -5.21 -13.42
C ALA A 158 -16.68 -4.99 -14.81
N LYS A 159 -17.36 -5.40 -15.90
CA LYS A 159 -16.89 -5.32 -17.30
C LYS A 159 -15.61 -6.13 -17.56
N LEU A 160 -15.46 -7.28 -16.90
CA LEU A 160 -14.34 -8.22 -17.09
C LEU A 160 -14.88 -9.58 -17.61
N PRO A 161 -15.34 -9.65 -18.87
CA PRO A 161 -15.98 -10.85 -19.40
C PRO A 161 -15.02 -12.00 -19.71
N THR A 162 -13.74 -11.70 -19.97
CA THR A 162 -12.72 -12.72 -20.34
C THR A 162 -11.53 -12.71 -19.39
N ILE A 163 -10.74 -13.80 -19.41
CA ILE A 163 -9.49 -13.92 -18.65
C ILE A 163 -8.50 -12.81 -19.03
N GLY A 164 -8.41 -12.45 -20.31
CA GLY A 164 -7.57 -11.35 -20.81
C GLY A 164 -7.93 -10.01 -20.17
N HIS A 165 -9.22 -9.63 -20.19
CA HIS A 165 -9.68 -8.41 -19.52
C HIS A 165 -9.35 -8.39 -18.02
N LEU A 166 -9.47 -9.54 -17.36
CA LEU A 166 -9.12 -9.69 -15.95
C LEU A 166 -7.61 -9.47 -15.72
N ILE A 167 -6.74 -10.09 -16.54
CA ILE A 167 -5.29 -9.92 -16.46
C ILE A 167 -4.90 -8.46 -16.71
N ASP A 168 -5.49 -7.81 -17.70
CA ASP A 168 -5.20 -6.42 -18.05
C ASP A 168 -5.64 -5.48 -16.92
N ARG A 169 -6.80 -5.76 -16.30
CA ARG A 169 -7.29 -5.03 -15.13
C ARG A 169 -6.36 -5.17 -13.94
N ILE A 170 -5.87 -6.38 -13.67
CA ILE A 170 -4.91 -6.68 -12.60
C ILE A 170 -3.61 -5.91 -12.85
N THR A 171 -3.08 -5.98 -14.07
CA THR A 171 -1.84 -5.31 -14.48
C THR A 171 -1.95 -3.78 -14.39
N GLY A 172 -3.07 -3.19 -14.84
CA GLY A 172 -3.26 -1.74 -14.82
C GLY A 172 -3.56 -1.15 -13.44
N SER A 173 -4.30 -1.88 -12.59
CA SER A 173 -4.73 -1.39 -11.27
C SER A 173 -3.79 -1.81 -10.13
N GLY A 174 -2.89 -2.77 -10.40
CA GLY A 174 -2.00 -3.38 -9.41
C GLY A 174 -2.78 -4.16 -8.35
N TYR A 175 -2.21 -4.26 -7.16
CA TYR A 175 -2.76 -5.05 -6.06
C TYR A 175 -4.27 -4.84 -5.89
N ARG A 176 -4.75 -3.60 -5.73
CA ARG A 176 -6.16 -3.29 -5.40
C ARG A 176 -7.15 -3.38 -6.58
N TRP A 177 -6.88 -4.17 -7.61
CA TRP A 177 -7.73 -4.29 -8.80
C TRP A 177 -9.20 -4.64 -8.50
N TRP A 178 -9.45 -5.36 -7.40
CA TRP A 178 -10.77 -5.83 -7.00
C TRP A 178 -11.67 -4.78 -6.36
N VAL A 179 -11.16 -3.59 -5.99
CA VAL A 179 -11.97 -2.54 -5.32
C VAL A 179 -13.15 -2.09 -6.18
N GLY A 180 -13.02 -2.17 -7.50
CA GLY A 180 -14.10 -1.88 -8.44
C GLY A 180 -15.02 -3.07 -8.76
N VAL A 181 -14.81 -4.24 -8.15
CA VAL A 181 -15.60 -5.45 -8.41
C VAL A 181 -16.64 -5.63 -7.30
N PRO A 182 -17.95 -5.62 -7.62
CA PRO A 182 -19.00 -5.69 -6.61
C PRO A 182 -18.88 -6.94 -5.74
N ARG A 183 -18.87 -6.74 -4.41
CA ARG A 183 -18.84 -7.83 -3.41
C ARG A 183 -17.65 -8.80 -3.58
N LEU A 184 -16.53 -8.36 -4.13
CA LEU A 184 -15.28 -9.12 -4.17
C LEU A 184 -14.29 -8.55 -3.16
N GLY A 185 -14.02 -9.30 -2.09
CA GLY A 185 -13.03 -8.93 -1.08
C GLY A 185 -11.62 -9.40 -1.43
N GLU A 186 -10.64 -8.91 -0.67
CA GLU A 186 -9.20 -9.19 -0.84
C GLU A 186 -8.89 -10.71 -0.87
N LYS A 187 -9.50 -11.50 0.02
CA LYS A 187 -9.31 -12.97 0.04
C LYS A 187 -9.82 -13.64 -1.25
N GLY A 188 -10.91 -13.14 -1.83
CA GLY A 188 -11.44 -13.66 -3.09
C GLY A 188 -10.56 -13.29 -4.28
N ALA A 189 -10.08 -12.05 -4.30
CA ALA A 189 -9.13 -11.59 -5.31
C ALA A 189 -7.80 -12.34 -5.24
N ALA A 190 -7.26 -12.59 -4.04
CA ALA A 190 -6.04 -13.37 -3.84
C ALA A 190 -6.16 -14.80 -4.39
N ARG A 191 -7.33 -15.45 -4.22
CA ARG A 191 -7.60 -16.78 -4.80
C ARG A 191 -7.61 -16.76 -6.33
N ILE A 192 -8.20 -15.73 -6.93
CA ILE A 192 -8.21 -15.55 -8.39
C ILE A 192 -6.79 -15.36 -8.91
N VAL A 193 -5.99 -14.51 -8.24
CA VAL A 193 -4.58 -14.30 -8.60
C VAL A 193 -3.77 -15.59 -8.44
N ALA A 194 -3.96 -16.34 -7.36
CA ALA A 194 -3.30 -17.63 -7.16
C ALA A 194 -3.66 -18.65 -8.26
N TRP A 195 -4.93 -18.66 -8.69
CA TRP A 195 -5.38 -19.49 -9.79
C TRP A 195 -4.69 -19.09 -11.12
N LEU A 196 -4.65 -17.80 -11.46
CA LEU A 196 -3.94 -17.32 -12.65
C LEU A 196 -2.46 -17.70 -12.63
N ARG A 197 -1.82 -17.64 -11.46
CA ARG A 197 -0.41 -18.04 -11.29
C ARG A 197 -0.16 -19.53 -11.53
N GLY A 198 -1.16 -20.38 -11.28
CA GLY A 198 -1.08 -21.81 -11.59
C GLY A 198 -0.97 -22.10 -13.09
N TYR A 199 -1.26 -21.12 -13.95
CA TYR A 199 -1.25 -21.24 -15.41
C TYR A 199 -0.35 -20.17 -16.07
N GLU A 200 0.74 -19.76 -15.41
CA GLU A 200 1.71 -18.77 -15.93
C GLU A 200 2.28 -19.16 -17.30
N SER A 201 2.42 -20.46 -17.59
CA SER A 201 2.88 -20.99 -18.88
C SER A 201 1.99 -20.59 -20.06
N SER A 202 0.67 -20.54 -19.86
CA SER A 202 -0.31 -20.22 -20.92
C SER A 202 -0.73 -18.75 -20.88
N LEU A 203 -0.91 -18.17 -19.69
CA LEU A 203 -1.49 -16.83 -19.51
C LEU A 203 -0.44 -15.72 -19.39
N GLY A 204 0.83 -16.07 -19.16
CA GLY A 204 1.92 -15.14 -18.88
C GLY A 204 2.02 -14.73 -17.41
N ALA A 205 3.20 -14.27 -17.01
CA ALA A 205 3.47 -13.86 -15.63
C ALA A 205 2.76 -12.55 -15.27
N LEU A 206 2.12 -12.53 -14.09
CA LEU A 206 1.52 -11.30 -13.55
C LEU A 206 2.62 -10.39 -12.95
N PRO A 207 2.51 -9.06 -13.11
CA PRO A 207 3.48 -8.12 -12.53
C PRO A 207 3.54 -8.23 -11.00
N ALA A 208 4.74 -8.10 -10.41
CA ALA A 208 4.93 -8.23 -8.98
C ALA A 208 4.08 -7.26 -8.15
N GLN A 209 3.86 -6.03 -8.63
CA GLN A 209 3.02 -5.01 -7.98
C GLN A 209 1.53 -5.38 -7.87
N SER A 210 1.11 -6.41 -8.59
CA SER A 210 -0.26 -6.93 -8.58
C SER A 210 -0.47 -8.00 -7.52
N LEU A 211 0.62 -8.56 -6.98
CA LEU A 211 0.60 -9.74 -6.10
C LEU A 211 0.53 -9.37 -4.62
N ALA A 212 1.05 -8.20 -4.24
CA ALA A 212 1.12 -7.77 -2.85
C ALA A 212 0.87 -6.26 -2.71
N PRO A 213 0.41 -5.80 -1.52
CA PRO A 213 0.32 -4.37 -1.25
C PRO A 213 1.67 -3.69 -1.51
N LEU A 214 1.68 -2.57 -2.22
CA LEU A 214 2.92 -1.81 -2.52
C LEU A 214 3.74 -1.48 -1.26
N ARG A 215 3.10 -1.36 -0.09
CA ARG A 215 3.76 -1.08 1.19
C ARG A 215 4.52 -2.28 1.78
N SER A 216 4.15 -3.50 1.41
CA SER A 216 4.81 -4.72 1.87
C SER A 216 5.83 -5.25 0.85
N MET A 217 5.93 -4.63 -0.33
CA MET A 217 6.91 -5.02 -1.32
C MET A 217 8.26 -4.36 -1.04
N PRO A 218 9.38 -5.10 -1.15
CA PRO A 218 10.70 -4.50 -1.06
C PRO A 218 10.89 -3.51 -2.20
N ALA A 219 11.50 -2.35 -1.91
CA ALA A 219 11.68 -1.27 -2.87
C ALA A 219 12.37 -1.73 -4.17
N GLY A 220 13.29 -2.70 -4.08
CA GLY A 220 13.96 -3.31 -5.24
C GLY A 220 13.00 -4.00 -6.22
N ALA A 221 11.99 -4.72 -5.74
CA ALA A 221 11.03 -5.42 -6.59
C ALA A 221 10.10 -4.46 -7.33
N LEU A 222 9.73 -3.33 -6.71
CA LEU A 222 8.94 -2.28 -7.39
C LEU A 222 9.74 -1.56 -8.47
N ASN A 223 11.03 -1.36 -8.21
CA ASN A 223 11.95 -0.66 -9.08
C ASN A 223 12.31 -1.45 -10.35
N GLN A 224 12.30 -2.79 -10.29
CA GLN A 224 12.49 -3.69 -11.44
C GLN A 224 11.34 -3.68 -12.46
N THR A 225 10.20 -3.06 -12.12
CA THR A 225 9.03 -3.02 -13.02
C THR A 225 9.18 -2.02 -14.17
N ARG A 226 10.16 -1.10 -14.06
CA ARG A 226 10.47 -0.12 -15.10
C ARG A 226 11.69 -0.58 -15.90
N LEU A 227 11.58 -0.52 -17.23
CA LEU A 227 12.68 -0.84 -18.12
C LEU A 227 13.88 0.09 -17.88
N GLN A 228 15.07 -0.49 -17.96
CA GLN A 228 16.31 0.27 -17.95
C GLN A 228 16.46 1.04 -19.27
N SER A 229 16.89 2.31 -19.20
CA SER A 229 17.06 3.15 -20.39
C SER A 229 17.97 4.35 -20.15
N THR A 230 18.47 4.93 -21.24
CA THR A 230 19.26 6.17 -21.31
C THR A 230 18.36 7.43 -21.35
N GLY A 231 17.32 7.48 -20.52
CA GLY A 231 16.34 8.57 -20.51
C GLY A 231 16.08 9.17 -19.12
N ILE A 232 15.07 10.02 -19.00
CA ILE A 232 14.63 10.55 -17.70
C ILE A 232 13.91 9.45 -16.92
N VAL A 233 14.70 8.67 -16.19
CA VAL A 233 14.28 7.57 -15.34
C VAL A 233 15.01 7.64 -13.99
N PRO A 234 14.50 6.99 -12.94
CA PRO A 234 15.19 6.94 -11.66
C PRO A 234 16.60 6.36 -11.80
N LEU A 235 17.51 6.74 -10.90
CA LEU A 235 18.93 6.38 -10.88
C LEU A 235 19.18 4.87 -11.05
N HIS A 236 18.32 4.03 -10.47
CA HIS A 236 18.46 2.57 -10.55
C HIS A 236 17.97 1.97 -11.87
N ASN A 237 17.12 2.69 -12.63
CA ASN A 237 16.72 2.31 -13.99
C ASN A 237 17.58 3.00 -15.05
N PHE A 238 18.40 3.97 -14.66
CA PHE A 238 19.21 4.73 -15.59
C PHE A 238 20.42 3.90 -16.02
N VAL A 239 20.64 3.83 -17.32
CA VAL A 239 21.84 3.25 -17.92
C VAL A 239 22.54 4.39 -18.64
N ALA A 240 23.78 4.67 -18.23
CA ALA A 240 24.60 5.66 -18.93
C ALA A 240 25.11 5.08 -20.26
N PRO A 241 25.15 5.87 -21.34
CA PRO A 241 25.92 5.53 -22.53
C PRO A 241 27.38 5.25 -22.15
N SER A 242 28.04 4.29 -22.81
CA SER A 242 29.40 3.86 -22.45
C SER A 242 30.46 4.95 -22.58
N ASP A 243 30.23 5.92 -23.47
CA ASP A 243 31.05 7.10 -23.68
C ASP A 243 30.83 8.20 -22.63
N LEU A 244 29.72 8.14 -21.89
CA LEU A 244 29.32 9.14 -20.89
C LEU A 244 29.18 8.55 -19.48
N ASP A 245 29.73 7.36 -19.24
CA ASP A 245 29.62 6.66 -17.95
C ASP A 245 30.64 7.16 -16.91
N GLY A 246 31.61 7.98 -17.32
CA GLY A 246 32.63 8.59 -16.45
C GLY A 246 33.86 7.72 -16.19
N ARG A 247 34.01 6.56 -16.84
CA ARG A 247 35.22 5.72 -16.69
C ARG A 247 36.49 6.47 -17.09
N THR A 248 36.41 7.32 -18.11
CA THR A 248 37.51 8.11 -18.67
C THR A 248 37.29 9.63 -18.50
N GLY A 249 36.52 10.04 -17.48
CA GLY A 249 36.17 11.46 -17.32
C GLY A 249 37.37 12.37 -17.10
N SER A 250 37.30 13.62 -17.56
CA SER A 250 38.41 14.58 -17.55
C SER A 250 38.78 15.07 -16.14
N ASN A 251 37.85 15.03 -15.18
CA ASN A 251 38.09 15.32 -13.76
C ASN A 251 38.28 14.03 -12.94
N ARG A 252 38.65 12.90 -13.56
CA ARG A 252 39.05 11.70 -12.80
C ARG A 252 40.39 11.95 -12.12
N HIS A 253 40.52 11.50 -10.87
CA HIS A 253 41.81 11.56 -10.19
C HIS A 253 42.80 10.59 -10.89
N PRO A 254 44.09 10.96 -11.09
CA PRO A 254 45.04 10.10 -11.81
C PRO A 254 45.35 8.77 -11.11
N GLY A 255 45.33 8.76 -9.78
CA GLY A 255 45.49 7.54 -8.97
C GLY A 255 44.20 6.75 -8.80
N ALA A 256 44.32 5.48 -8.40
CA ALA A 256 43.16 4.62 -8.17
C ALA A 256 42.22 5.15 -7.08
N PRO A 257 40.89 5.10 -7.28
CA PRO A 257 39.93 5.54 -6.27
C PRO A 257 40.00 4.66 -5.02
N ARG A 258 39.73 5.26 -3.86
CA ARG A 258 39.64 4.57 -2.56
C ARG A 258 38.26 3.94 -2.32
N ILE A 259 37.56 3.64 -3.41
CA ILE A 259 36.25 3.00 -3.45
C ILE A 259 36.21 2.03 -4.64
N ASP A 260 35.41 0.98 -4.52
CA ASP A 260 35.16 0.03 -5.60
C ASP A 260 34.15 0.62 -6.61
N ALA A 261 34.60 1.63 -7.35
CA ALA A 261 33.81 2.31 -8.37
C ALA A 261 34.65 2.62 -9.60
N THR A 262 34.22 2.07 -10.74
CA THR A 262 34.85 2.26 -12.03
C THR A 262 34.23 3.40 -12.83
N ASN A 263 32.96 3.73 -12.57
CA ASN A 263 32.17 4.72 -13.31
C ASN A 263 31.34 5.62 -12.36
N ASP A 264 30.74 6.67 -12.91
CA ASP A 264 30.08 7.73 -12.11
C ASP A 264 28.89 7.18 -11.32
N HIS A 265 28.14 6.27 -11.93
CA HIS A 265 26.97 5.63 -11.31
C HIS A 265 27.37 4.80 -10.07
N GLN A 266 28.42 3.98 -10.19
CA GLN A 266 28.97 3.22 -9.07
C GLN A 266 29.49 4.14 -7.95
N ALA A 267 30.15 5.24 -8.32
CA ALA A 267 30.67 6.20 -7.34
C ALA A 267 29.55 6.88 -6.54
N ILE A 268 28.45 7.27 -7.21
CA ILE A 268 27.25 7.78 -6.54
C ILE A 268 26.67 6.74 -5.59
N ASN A 269 26.56 5.47 -6.00
CA ASN A 269 26.02 4.41 -5.13
C ASN A 269 26.91 4.19 -3.90
N SER A 270 28.24 4.21 -4.06
CA SER A 270 29.18 4.15 -2.94
C SER A 270 29.05 5.35 -2.01
N TRP A 271 28.80 6.56 -2.52
CA TRP A 271 28.52 7.72 -1.66
C TRP A 271 27.22 7.56 -0.88
N LEU A 272 26.15 7.11 -1.55
CA LEU A 272 24.83 6.94 -0.94
C LEU A 272 24.82 5.86 0.14
N SER A 273 25.64 4.80 0.00
CA SER A 273 25.77 3.76 1.03
C SER A 273 26.36 4.30 2.34
N THR A 274 27.23 5.32 2.27
CA THR A 274 27.76 6.01 3.47
C THR A 274 26.72 6.80 4.26
N LYS A 275 25.53 7.05 3.68
CA LYS A 275 24.44 7.84 4.29
C LYS A 275 23.33 6.98 4.90
N SER A 276 23.56 5.68 5.06
CA SER A 276 22.59 4.67 5.51
C SER A 276 21.97 4.92 6.90
N GLY A 277 22.61 5.71 7.76
CA GLY A 277 22.12 6.00 9.12
C GLY A 277 20.81 6.81 9.20
N ASN A 278 20.38 7.48 8.13
CA ASN A 278 19.10 8.19 8.11
C ASN A 278 18.37 8.05 6.75
N PRO A 279 17.27 7.27 6.68
CA PRO A 279 16.54 7.03 5.43
C PRO A 279 16.04 8.31 4.74
N ASN A 280 15.71 9.36 5.49
CA ASN A 280 15.25 10.62 4.91
C ASN A 280 16.40 11.39 4.25
N THR A 281 17.57 11.42 4.91
CA THR A 281 18.79 12.01 4.34
C THR A 281 19.21 11.26 3.08
N GLN A 282 19.23 9.92 3.14
CA GLN A 282 19.59 9.08 2.00
C GLN A 282 18.67 9.35 0.80
N ARG A 283 17.35 9.41 1.00
CA ARG A 283 16.39 9.74 -0.09
C ARG A 283 16.61 11.13 -0.67
N ALA A 284 16.87 12.13 0.18
CA ALA A 284 17.14 13.49 -0.28
C ALA A 284 18.43 13.52 -1.13
N TYR A 285 19.49 12.84 -0.67
CA TYR A 285 20.78 12.81 -1.34
C TYR A 285 20.71 12.03 -2.66
N GLN A 286 20.03 10.89 -2.68
CA GLN A 286 19.79 10.10 -3.89
C GLN A 286 19.07 10.94 -4.94
N LYS A 287 18.03 11.68 -4.54
CA LYS A 287 17.26 12.53 -5.45
C LYS A 287 18.12 13.62 -6.09
N GLU A 288 19.01 14.29 -5.36
CA GLU A 288 19.86 15.33 -5.96
C GLU A 288 21.02 14.76 -6.78
N ALA A 289 21.63 13.64 -6.35
CA ALA A 289 22.65 12.94 -7.13
C ALA A 289 22.10 12.40 -8.46
N GLU A 290 20.87 11.87 -8.44
CA GLU A 290 20.13 11.47 -9.63
C GLU A 290 19.91 12.64 -10.59
N ARG A 291 19.47 13.79 -10.09
CA ARG A 291 19.22 14.97 -10.92
C ARG A 291 20.49 15.48 -11.61
N ILE A 292 21.61 15.58 -10.89
CA ILE A 292 22.86 16.06 -11.50
C ILE A 292 23.42 15.06 -12.52
N LEU A 293 23.34 13.74 -12.24
CA LEU A 293 23.80 12.71 -13.18
C LEU A 293 22.97 12.73 -14.47
N LEU A 294 21.63 12.73 -14.35
CA LEU A 294 20.73 12.80 -15.49
C LEU A 294 20.94 14.09 -16.28
N TRP A 295 21.11 15.21 -15.60
CA TRP A 295 21.37 16.50 -16.25
C TRP A 295 22.70 16.50 -16.99
N ALA A 296 23.79 16.02 -16.38
CA ALA A 296 25.10 15.96 -17.03
C ALA A 296 25.02 15.21 -18.37
N ILE A 297 24.38 14.03 -18.37
CA ILE A 297 24.33 13.15 -19.54
C ILE A 297 23.29 13.64 -20.56
N LEU A 298 22.07 13.97 -20.14
CA LEU A 298 20.97 14.27 -21.06
C LEU A 298 20.98 15.72 -21.55
N GLU A 299 21.36 16.66 -20.69
CA GLU A 299 21.39 18.09 -21.02
C GLU A 299 22.75 18.49 -21.61
N ARG A 300 23.86 18.16 -20.93
CA ARG A 300 25.21 18.57 -21.37
C ARG A 300 25.89 17.57 -22.30
N GLY A 301 25.44 16.31 -22.35
CA GLY A 301 26.14 15.27 -23.11
C GLY A 301 27.54 14.97 -22.54
N LYS A 302 27.70 15.08 -21.22
CA LYS A 302 28.96 14.89 -20.51
C LYS A 302 28.81 13.84 -19.42
N ALA A 303 29.87 13.11 -19.09
CA ALA A 303 29.90 12.36 -17.85
C ALA A 303 29.81 13.33 -16.66
N MET A 304 29.35 12.86 -15.50
CA MET A 304 29.34 13.68 -14.28
C MET A 304 30.78 14.04 -13.87
N SER A 305 31.73 13.14 -14.09
CA SER A 305 33.17 13.40 -13.90
C SER A 305 33.83 14.22 -15.01
N ASP A 306 33.09 14.73 -16.00
CA ASP A 306 33.58 15.72 -16.99
C ASP A 306 33.12 17.15 -16.68
N LEU A 307 32.30 17.34 -15.64
CA LEU A 307 31.71 18.63 -15.35
C LEU A 307 32.78 19.64 -14.91
N SER A 308 32.84 20.74 -15.66
CA SER A 308 33.62 21.94 -15.34
C SER A 308 32.90 22.86 -14.35
N VAL A 309 33.59 23.91 -13.90
CA VAL A 309 32.99 24.96 -13.06
C VAL A 309 31.85 25.64 -13.82
N GLU A 310 32.02 25.89 -15.11
CA GLU A 310 31.03 26.50 -16.00
C GLU A 310 29.80 25.61 -16.16
N ASP A 311 29.99 24.28 -16.27
CA ASP A 311 28.87 23.34 -16.30
C ASP A 311 28.09 23.34 -14.98
N CYS A 312 28.79 23.39 -13.84
CA CYS A 312 28.13 23.47 -12.53
C CYS A 312 27.39 24.81 -12.31
N ALA A 313 27.93 25.92 -12.82
CA ALA A 313 27.22 27.20 -12.86
C ALA A 313 25.97 27.13 -13.74
N ALA A 314 26.06 26.49 -14.92
CA ALA A 314 24.92 26.25 -15.78
C ALA A 314 23.85 25.37 -15.11
N TYR A 315 24.21 24.34 -14.33
CA TYR A 315 23.24 23.56 -13.55
C TYR A 315 22.54 24.39 -12.47
N ARG A 316 23.26 25.29 -11.78
CA ARG A 316 22.67 26.23 -10.82
C ARG A 316 21.61 27.10 -11.50
N ASP A 317 21.93 27.67 -12.65
CA ASP A 317 21.03 28.57 -13.38
C ASP A 317 19.84 27.78 -13.96
N TRP A 318 20.09 26.57 -14.46
CA TRP A 318 19.04 25.63 -14.86
C TRP A 318 18.04 25.33 -13.74
N LEU A 319 18.52 25.09 -12.52
CA LEU A 319 17.66 24.86 -11.34
C LEU A 319 16.86 26.10 -10.93
N SER A 320 17.34 27.31 -11.20
CA SER A 320 16.60 28.54 -10.89
C SER A 320 15.47 28.76 -11.89
N MET A 321 15.68 28.39 -13.16
CA MET A 321 14.75 28.62 -14.28
C MET A 321 13.68 27.54 -14.45
N ILE A 322 13.98 26.27 -14.12
CA ILE A 322 13.06 25.16 -14.38
C ILE A 322 11.67 25.35 -13.73
N GLY A 323 10.61 25.30 -14.57
CA GLY A 323 9.23 25.51 -14.15
C GLY A 323 8.86 26.96 -13.84
N ARG A 324 9.72 27.93 -14.15
CA ARG A 324 9.47 29.37 -14.00
C ARG A 324 9.56 30.14 -15.30
N THR A 325 10.51 29.77 -16.15
CA THR A 325 10.73 30.43 -17.44
C THR A 325 9.72 29.93 -18.45
N ASP A 326 9.24 30.79 -19.33
CA ASP A 326 8.39 30.37 -20.43
C ASP A 326 9.15 29.50 -21.42
N ALA A 327 8.43 28.65 -22.18
CA ALA A 327 9.07 27.71 -23.10
C ALA A 327 9.87 28.40 -24.22
N GLN A 328 9.51 29.63 -24.57
CA GLN A 328 10.18 30.43 -25.61
C GLN A 328 11.53 30.98 -25.13
N ASP A 329 11.65 31.28 -23.84
CA ASP A 329 12.85 31.86 -23.22
C ASP A 329 13.74 30.79 -22.57
N TRP A 330 13.46 29.52 -22.80
CA TRP A 330 14.20 28.40 -22.21
C TRP A 330 15.53 28.17 -22.95
N PRO A 331 16.69 28.47 -22.34
CA PRO A 331 17.98 28.50 -23.05
C PRO A 331 18.66 27.11 -23.11
N PHE A 332 18.01 26.08 -22.56
CA PHE A 332 18.59 24.75 -22.40
C PHE A 332 18.04 23.77 -23.44
N ARG A 333 18.87 22.81 -23.84
CA ARG A 333 18.62 21.86 -24.92
C ARG A 333 17.38 21.01 -24.68
N VAL A 334 17.22 20.45 -23.48
CA VAL A 334 16.09 19.57 -23.17
C VAL A 334 14.94 20.42 -22.65
N ALA A 335 13.77 20.32 -23.32
CA ALA A 335 12.57 21.02 -22.92
C ALA A 335 12.22 20.77 -21.44
N GLN A 336 11.91 21.84 -20.70
CA GLN A 336 11.59 21.75 -19.27
C GLN A 336 10.41 20.81 -18.96
N ALA A 337 9.43 20.69 -19.86
CA ALA A 337 8.28 19.79 -19.69
C ALA A 337 8.69 18.31 -19.58
N THR A 338 9.84 17.94 -20.13
CA THR A 338 10.38 16.58 -20.02
C THR A 338 10.88 16.28 -18.61
N TRP A 339 11.26 17.30 -17.83
CA TRP A 339 11.78 17.17 -16.46
C TRP A 339 10.69 17.33 -15.38
N LEU A 340 9.53 17.87 -15.74
CA LEU A 340 8.42 18.19 -14.86
C LEU A 340 7.32 17.12 -14.93
N GLY A 341 6.83 16.69 -13.77
CA GLY A 341 5.73 15.71 -13.66
C GLY A 341 4.70 16.12 -12.60
N ALA A 342 3.58 15.41 -12.59
CA ALA A 342 2.57 15.60 -11.56
C ALA A 342 3.11 15.20 -10.18
N LYS A 343 2.69 15.93 -9.15
CA LYS A 343 3.13 15.71 -7.78
C LYS A 343 2.77 14.31 -7.28
N GLY A 344 3.74 13.62 -6.67
CA GLY A 344 3.51 12.36 -5.97
C GLY A 344 3.38 11.13 -6.87
N ILE A 345 3.80 11.22 -8.13
CA ILE A 345 3.93 10.05 -8.99
C ILE A 345 5.05 9.15 -8.46
N ALA A 346 4.76 7.85 -8.31
CA ALA A 346 5.73 6.89 -7.80
C ALA A 346 6.87 6.63 -8.81
N ARG A 347 8.11 6.46 -8.32
CA ARG A 347 9.33 6.30 -9.13
C ARG A 347 9.26 5.18 -10.19
N HIS A 348 8.58 4.07 -9.88
CA HIS A 348 8.42 2.93 -10.78
C HIS A 348 7.44 3.19 -11.94
N LYS A 349 6.59 4.23 -11.85
CA LYS A 349 5.67 4.58 -12.94
C LYS A 349 6.41 5.30 -14.06
N GLN A 350 6.07 5.01 -15.31
CA GLN A 350 6.65 5.64 -16.50
C GLN A 350 6.47 7.18 -16.52
N ALA A 351 5.35 7.66 -15.98
CA ALA A 351 5.05 9.09 -15.86
C ALA A 351 5.90 9.83 -14.81
N TRP A 352 6.71 9.13 -14.01
CA TRP A 352 7.56 9.78 -13.02
C TRP A 352 8.57 10.71 -13.68
N ARG A 353 8.79 11.86 -13.04
CA ARG A 353 9.80 12.85 -13.41
C ARG A 353 10.57 13.35 -12.18
N PRO A 354 11.80 13.86 -12.34
CA PRO A 354 12.64 14.28 -11.21
C PRO A 354 12.13 15.52 -10.47
N PHE A 355 11.22 16.30 -11.07
CA PHE A 355 10.65 17.52 -10.50
C PHE A 355 9.12 17.47 -10.53
N ASP A 356 8.49 17.81 -9.40
CA ASP A 356 7.03 17.95 -9.29
C ASP A 356 6.55 19.38 -9.67
N GLY A 357 7.48 20.27 -10.06
CA GLY A 357 7.26 21.71 -10.25
C GLY A 357 8.53 22.52 -9.96
N ALA A 358 8.42 23.85 -10.05
CA ALA A 358 9.52 24.78 -9.76
C ALA A 358 10.03 24.64 -8.31
N LEU A 359 11.35 24.62 -8.14
CA LEU A 359 11.98 24.55 -6.81
C LEU A 359 12.05 25.91 -6.15
N SER A 360 11.56 26.08 -4.93
CA SER A 360 11.83 27.30 -4.14
C SER A 360 13.33 27.64 -4.07
N ALA A 361 13.70 28.91 -3.91
CA ALA A 361 15.11 29.32 -3.81
C ALA A 361 15.87 28.56 -2.69
N SER A 362 15.21 28.31 -1.56
CA SER A 362 15.77 27.50 -0.46
C SER A 362 16.01 26.04 -0.89
N SER A 363 15.05 25.43 -1.60
CA SER A 363 15.20 24.07 -2.12
C SER A 363 16.30 23.94 -3.16
N ALA A 364 16.45 24.93 -4.06
CA ALA A 364 17.52 24.96 -5.05
C ALA A 364 18.91 25.12 -4.39
N ARG A 365 19.06 26.03 -3.41
CA ARG A 365 20.31 26.14 -2.61
C ARG A 365 20.65 24.86 -1.87
N HIS A 366 19.64 24.19 -1.32
CA HIS A 366 19.83 22.90 -0.65
C HIS A 366 20.30 21.82 -1.63
N ALA A 367 19.72 21.76 -2.83
CA ALA A 367 20.15 20.84 -3.88
C ALA A 367 21.62 21.06 -4.25
N ILE A 368 22.02 22.32 -4.50
CA ILE A 368 23.41 22.70 -4.80
C ILE A 368 24.36 22.30 -3.67
N THR A 369 23.94 22.48 -2.41
CA THR A 369 24.74 22.08 -1.24
C THR A 369 24.95 20.56 -1.19
N ILE A 370 23.90 19.78 -1.47
CA ILE A 370 23.99 18.31 -1.51
C ILE A 370 24.93 17.86 -2.63
N VAL A 371 24.81 18.44 -3.83
CA VAL A 371 25.68 18.11 -4.97
C VAL A 371 27.13 18.53 -4.68
N GLY A 372 27.36 19.70 -4.08
CA GLY A 372 28.70 20.10 -3.64
C GLY A 372 29.32 19.13 -2.64
N ASN A 373 28.53 18.62 -1.69
CA ASN A 373 28.97 17.60 -0.72
C ASN A 373 29.24 16.24 -1.36
N LEU A 374 28.54 15.90 -2.45
CA LEU A 374 28.84 14.71 -3.26
C LEU A 374 30.24 14.84 -3.86
N PHE A 375 30.51 15.93 -4.58
CA PHE A 375 31.83 16.14 -5.20
C PHE A 375 32.95 16.30 -4.16
N GLU A 376 32.69 16.94 -3.01
CA GLU A 376 33.66 16.99 -1.91
C GLU A 376 34.04 15.59 -1.43
N TRP A 377 33.06 14.69 -1.31
CA TRP A 377 33.34 13.30 -0.95
C TRP A 377 34.07 12.55 -2.07
N LEU A 378 33.68 12.74 -3.34
CA LEU A 378 34.34 12.11 -4.49
C LEU A 378 35.82 12.52 -4.59
N VAL A 379 36.17 13.76 -4.24
CA VAL A 379 37.57 14.19 -4.14
C VAL A 379 38.28 13.51 -2.98
N ARG A 380 37.67 13.45 -1.79
CA ARG A 380 38.27 12.79 -0.61
C ARG A 380 38.60 11.32 -0.84
N VAL A 381 37.77 10.61 -1.60
CA VAL A 381 38.00 9.21 -1.96
C VAL A 381 38.81 9.05 -3.25
N GLN A 382 39.39 10.12 -3.78
CA GLN A 382 40.22 10.09 -4.99
C GLN A 382 39.47 9.54 -6.22
N TYR A 383 38.16 9.76 -6.31
CA TYR A 383 37.37 9.49 -7.51
C TYR A 383 37.45 10.66 -8.49
N CYS A 384 37.29 11.89 -7.99
CA CYS A 384 37.49 13.14 -8.75
C CYS A 384 38.81 13.82 -8.34
N ALA A 385 39.46 14.53 -9.27
CA ALA A 385 40.68 15.27 -9.00
C ALA A 385 40.41 16.56 -8.21
N PHE A 386 39.35 17.29 -8.57
CA PHE A 386 38.93 18.51 -7.90
C PHE A 386 37.40 18.62 -7.79
N ASN A 387 36.93 19.51 -6.90
CA ASN A 387 35.51 19.78 -6.73
C ASN A 387 35.10 20.98 -7.60
N PRO A 388 34.33 20.81 -8.70
CA PRO A 388 33.92 21.92 -9.56
C PRO A 388 32.96 22.89 -8.87
N TRP A 389 32.34 22.49 -7.76
CA TRP A 389 31.42 23.34 -6.97
C TRP A 389 32.13 24.31 -6.04
N SER A 390 33.46 24.23 -5.90
CA SER A 390 34.23 25.12 -5.02
C SER A 390 34.20 26.58 -5.50
N ALA A 391 34.16 26.79 -6.81
CA ALA A 391 34.16 28.10 -7.46
C ALA A 391 32.76 28.58 -7.91
N VAL A 392 31.72 27.78 -7.70
CA VAL A 392 30.34 28.15 -8.07
C VAL A 392 29.70 28.95 -6.95
N SER A 393 29.28 30.19 -7.27
CA SER A 393 28.49 30.99 -6.33
C SER A 393 27.19 30.28 -5.98
N LYS A 394 26.91 30.18 -4.68
CA LYS A 394 25.66 29.64 -4.13
C LYS A 394 24.52 30.66 -4.15
N SER A 395 24.78 31.89 -4.58
CA SER A 395 23.75 32.89 -4.80
C SER A 395 22.95 32.52 -6.04
N LEU A 396 21.63 32.46 -5.91
CA LEU A 396 20.72 32.24 -7.03
C LEU A 396 20.22 33.60 -7.50
N SER A 397 20.42 33.93 -8.77
CA SER A 397 19.80 35.08 -9.44
C SER A 397 18.32 34.78 -9.68
N THR A 398 17.53 34.69 -8.61
CA THR A 398 16.07 34.70 -8.73
C THR A 398 15.61 36.14 -8.65
N PRO A 399 15.08 36.75 -9.73
CA PRO A 399 14.29 37.96 -9.60
C PRO A 399 12.99 37.54 -8.92
N ASN A 400 12.94 37.67 -7.60
CA ASN A 400 11.68 37.54 -6.87
C ASN A 400 11.24 38.98 -6.57
N PRO A 401 10.19 39.51 -7.21
CA PRO A 401 9.59 40.78 -6.80
C PRO A 401 9.13 40.74 -5.34
N ASP A 402 8.88 39.53 -4.82
CA ASP A 402 8.52 39.24 -3.42
C ASP A 402 9.74 38.85 -2.56
N SER A 403 10.98 39.13 -3.00
CA SER A 403 12.14 39.12 -2.09
C SER A 403 12.50 40.53 -1.63
N THR A 404 11.50 41.30 -1.22
CA THR A 404 11.67 41.96 0.08
C THR A 404 12.09 40.87 1.06
N PRO A 405 13.06 41.09 1.96
CA PRO A 405 13.08 40.31 3.18
C PRO A 405 11.76 40.67 3.85
N ASP A 406 10.70 39.94 3.50
CA ASP A 406 9.46 40.00 4.21
C ASP A 406 9.87 39.64 5.62
N VAL A 407 9.89 40.68 6.43
CA VAL A 407 9.67 40.63 7.87
C VAL A 407 8.23 40.12 8.07
N GLU A 408 7.82 39.06 7.36
CA GLU A 408 6.67 38.24 7.64
C GLU A 408 7.03 37.54 8.94
N PHE A 409 6.72 38.26 10.02
CA PHE A 409 6.43 37.83 11.36
C PHE A 409 6.71 36.35 11.61
N MET A 410 7.68 36.12 12.49
CA MET A 410 8.09 34.85 13.09
C MET A 410 7.14 33.69 12.78
N ARG A 411 7.66 32.57 12.28
CA ARG A 411 6.94 31.29 12.07
C ARG A 411 6.49 30.66 13.41
N ALA A 412 5.75 31.42 14.20
CA ALA A 412 5.34 31.25 15.58
C ALA A 412 3.96 31.92 15.74
N PHE A 413 3.14 31.39 16.63
CA PHE A 413 1.91 32.06 17.00
C PHE A 413 2.23 33.25 17.92
N SER A 414 1.52 34.36 17.77
CA SER A 414 1.51 35.39 18.81
C SER A 414 0.77 34.89 20.06
N VAL A 415 0.92 35.58 21.19
CA VAL A 415 0.18 35.27 22.42
C VAL A 415 -1.34 35.26 22.18
N GLY A 416 -1.85 36.24 21.42
CA GLY A 416 -3.27 36.31 21.04
C GLY A 416 -3.73 35.14 20.16
N GLN A 417 -2.91 34.74 19.18
CA GLN A 417 -3.21 33.59 18.33
C GLN A 417 -3.16 32.28 19.11
N TRP A 418 -2.20 32.12 20.04
CA TRP A 418 -2.12 30.97 20.93
C TRP A 418 -3.35 30.87 21.84
N ASN A 419 -3.81 31.99 22.39
CA ASN A 419 -5.03 32.03 23.19
C ASN A 419 -6.26 31.65 22.36
N CYS A 420 -6.40 32.19 21.14
CA CYS A 420 -7.47 31.81 20.21
C CYS A 420 -7.45 30.30 19.91
N LEU A 421 -6.26 29.74 19.69
CA LEU A 421 -6.05 28.30 19.46
C LEU A 421 -6.51 27.45 20.65
N MET A 422 -6.12 27.82 21.87
CA MET A 422 -6.50 27.09 23.08
C MET A 422 -8.00 27.26 23.41
N THR A 423 -8.60 28.42 23.15
CA THR A 423 -10.05 28.63 23.29
C THR A 423 -10.83 27.76 22.30
N SER A 424 -10.41 27.73 21.04
CA SER A 424 -11.02 26.88 20.00
C SER A 424 -10.91 25.40 20.34
N LEU A 425 -9.79 24.99 20.97
CA LEU A 425 -9.59 23.61 21.41
C LEU A 425 -10.60 23.18 22.47
N ARG A 426 -10.91 24.07 23.42
CA ARG A 426 -11.88 23.81 24.50
C ARG A 426 -13.33 23.70 23.99
N GLN A 427 -13.63 24.29 22.84
CA GLN A 427 -14.95 24.22 22.20
C GLN A 427 -15.17 22.93 21.38
N LEU A 428 -14.12 22.12 21.15
CA LEU A 428 -14.27 20.87 20.42
C LEU A 428 -15.07 19.84 21.24
N PRO A 429 -15.89 19.00 20.59
CA PRO A 429 -16.59 17.92 21.26
C PRO A 429 -15.60 16.94 21.90
N ALA A 430 -15.98 16.37 23.04
CA ALA A 430 -15.18 15.37 23.75
C ALA A 430 -15.02 14.10 22.89
N THR A 431 -13.85 13.96 22.28
CA THR A 431 -13.51 12.86 21.36
C THR A 431 -12.06 12.46 21.60
N SER A 432 -11.65 11.27 21.14
CA SER A 432 -10.23 10.88 21.19
C SER A 432 -9.30 11.82 20.42
N TYR A 433 -9.85 12.56 19.44
CA TYR A 433 -9.11 13.60 18.72
C TYR A 433 -8.84 14.82 19.61
N SER A 434 -9.87 15.39 20.23
CA SER A 434 -9.74 16.57 21.11
C SER A 434 -8.98 16.24 22.39
N ALA A 435 -9.21 15.07 23.01
CA ALA A 435 -8.44 14.60 24.17
C ALA A 435 -6.94 14.53 23.87
N ARG A 436 -6.56 14.02 22.69
CA ARG A 436 -5.16 14.00 22.26
C ARG A 436 -4.61 15.41 22.05
N LEU A 437 -5.35 16.31 21.40
CA LEU A 437 -4.89 17.68 21.16
C LEU A 437 -4.73 18.46 22.47
N ASN A 438 -5.64 18.25 23.44
CA ASN A 438 -5.59 18.83 24.79
C ASN A 438 -4.31 18.44 25.55
N PHE A 439 -3.70 17.29 25.24
CA PHE A 439 -2.39 16.92 25.78
C PHE A 439 -1.23 17.39 24.90
N VAL A 440 -1.31 17.18 23.58
CA VAL A 440 -0.21 17.45 22.65
C VAL A 440 0.15 18.93 22.59
N LEU A 441 -0.82 19.84 22.59
CA LEU A 441 -0.57 21.27 22.44
C LEU A 441 0.15 21.85 23.66
N PRO A 442 -0.30 21.63 24.92
CA PRO A 442 0.45 22.02 26.10
C PRO A 442 1.85 21.39 26.15
N LEU A 443 1.96 20.08 25.85
CA LEU A 443 3.27 19.41 25.83
C LEU A 443 4.21 20.08 24.82
N ALA A 444 3.77 20.29 23.58
CA ALA A 444 4.59 20.89 22.54
C ALA A 444 4.99 22.34 22.86
N TYR A 445 4.07 23.10 23.47
CA TYR A 445 4.30 24.48 23.88
C TYR A 445 5.29 24.60 25.04
N ALA A 446 5.16 23.76 26.08
CA ALA A 446 6.02 23.81 27.26
C ALA A 446 7.44 23.29 26.97
N THR A 447 7.56 22.29 26.09
CA THR A 447 8.82 21.57 25.88
C THR A 447 9.56 21.96 24.60
N GLY A 448 8.88 22.59 23.65
CA GLY A 448 9.45 22.96 22.35
C GLY A 448 9.97 21.77 21.53
N LEU A 449 9.50 20.55 21.80
CA LEU A 449 10.00 19.35 21.13
C LEU A 449 9.70 19.31 19.63
N ARG A 450 10.60 18.68 18.87
CA ARG A 450 10.32 18.38 17.46
C ARG A 450 9.21 17.34 17.37
N ILE A 451 8.45 17.34 16.28
CA ILE A 451 7.37 16.36 16.09
C ILE A 451 7.84 14.90 16.19
N SER A 452 9.04 14.59 15.71
CA SER A 452 9.62 13.26 15.85
C SER A 452 9.93 12.89 17.30
N GLU A 453 10.35 13.88 18.09
CA GLU A 453 10.65 13.70 19.52
C GLU A 453 9.35 13.54 20.34
N LEU A 454 8.29 14.28 20.00
CA LEU A 454 6.96 14.12 20.59
C LEU A 454 6.39 12.71 20.36
N VAL A 455 6.48 12.23 19.12
CA VAL A 455 5.99 10.91 18.71
C VAL A 455 6.75 9.77 19.38
N ASP A 456 8.06 9.93 19.55
CA ASP A 456 8.95 8.92 20.11
C ASP A 456 8.94 8.91 21.66
N ALA A 457 8.26 9.87 22.31
CA ALA A 457 8.17 9.93 23.76
C ALA A 457 7.31 8.78 24.33
N SER A 458 7.80 8.14 25.39
CA SER A 458 7.12 7.06 26.10
C SER A 458 7.17 7.26 27.62
N VAL A 459 6.33 6.52 28.34
CA VAL A 459 6.25 6.56 29.81
C VAL A 459 7.61 6.26 30.45
N GLY A 460 8.34 5.26 29.96
CA GLY A 460 9.67 4.89 30.48
C GLY A 460 10.76 5.95 30.31
N ARG A 461 10.47 7.06 29.62
CA ARG A 461 11.37 8.20 29.48
C ARG A 461 11.06 9.33 30.47
N ILE A 462 9.97 9.22 31.22
CA ILE A 462 9.59 10.17 32.25
C ILE A 462 10.25 9.74 33.56
N TYR A 463 10.78 10.71 34.29
CA TYR A 463 11.34 10.50 35.62
C TYR A 463 11.15 11.75 36.47
N THR A 464 11.20 11.58 37.79
CA THR A 464 11.14 12.68 38.75
C THR A 464 12.53 12.98 39.29
N MET A 465 12.78 14.25 39.60
CA MET A 465 13.97 14.69 40.34
C MET A 465 13.53 15.41 41.60
N PRO A 466 14.07 15.08 42.78
CA PRO A 466 13.77 15.83 43.99
C PRO A 466 14.24 17.28 43.84
N LEU A 467 13.41 18.22 44.31
CA LEU A 467 13.81 19.61 44.46
C LEU A 467 14.62 19.76 45.76
N ALA A 468 15.43 20.82 45.82
CA ALA A 468 16.13 21.18 47.05
C ALA A 468 15.14 21.37 48.21
N ASP A 469 15.61 21.13 49.43
CA ASP A 469 14.87 21.37 50.68
C ASP A 469 13.56 20.59 50.84
N GLY A 470 13.39 19.51 50.06
CA GLY A 470 12.24 18.60 50.22
C GLY A 470 10.89 19.16 49.76
N ILE A 471 10.89 20.28 49.03
CA ILE A 471 9.68 21.02 48.62
C ILE A 471 8.87 20.29 47.52
N GLY A 472 9.39 19.17 47.02
CA GLY A 472 8.66 18.28 46.10
C GLY A 472 9.56 17.68 45.02
N VAL A 473 8.96 17.37 43.87
CA VAL A 473 9.65 16.77 42.73
C VAL A 473 9.40 17.55 41.44
N ARG A 474 10.40 17.56 40.56
CA ARG A 474 10.29 18.04 39.19
C ARG A 474 10.14 16.87 38.24
N TRP A 475 9.13 16.92 37.39
CA TRP A 475 8.96 15.96 36.31
C TRP A 475 9.88 16.29 35.13
N MET A 476 10.53 15.27 34.59
CA MET A 476 11.50 15.38 33.51
C MET A 476 11.21 14.34 32.43
N LEU A 477 11.42 14.70 31.17
CA LEU A 477 11.32 13.82 30.02
C LEU A 477 12.69 13.66 29.36
N LYS A 478 13.20 12.43 29.23
CA LYS A 478 14.38 12.10 28.43
C LYS A 478 14.03 12.08 26.95
N VAL A 479 14.78 12.82 26.15
CA VAL A 479 14.53 13.01 24.72
C VAL A 479 15.80 12.72 23.93
N PHE A 480 15.64 11.92 22.89
CA PHE A 480 16.71 11.61 21.94
C PHE A 480 16.67 12.60 20.77
N GLY A 481 17.67 13.49 20.70
CA GLY A 481 17.73 14.58 19.74
C GLY A 481 18.53 14.27 18.46
N LYS A 482 18.45 15.19 17.49
CA LYS A 482 19.29 15.19 16.27
C LYS A 482 20.77 15.15 16.66
N GLY A 483 21.54 14.26 16.02
CA GLY A 483 22.96 14.04 16.31
C GLY A 483 23.21 12.94 17.34
N GLY A 484 22.18 12.18 17.74
CA GLY A 484 22.33 11.00 18.59
C GLY A 484 22.55 11.32 20.07
N LYS A 485 22.16 12.51 20.53
CA LYS A 485 22.40 12.98 21.90
C LYS A 485 21.12 12.99 22.72
N TRP A 486 21.21 12.49 23.95
CA TRP A 486 20.14 12.57 24.94
C TRP A 486 20.12 13.95 25.62
N ARG A 487 18.92 14.47 25.88
CA ARG A 487 18.70 15.64 26.74
C ARG A 487 17.47 15.43 27.61
N ALA A 488 17.43 16.10 28.75
CA ALA A 488 16.27 16.10 29.64
C ALA A 488 15.52 17.44 29.51
N VAL A 489 14.20 17.37 29.44
CA VAL A 489 13.32 18.53 29.32
C VAL A 489 12.34 18.53 30.49
N PRO A 490 12.20 19.64 31.26
CA PRO A 490 11.24 19.69 32.35
C PRO A 490 9.81 19.65 31.82
N LEU A 491 8.92 18.99 32.57
CA LEU A 491 7.48 18.98 32.36
C LEU A 491 6.82 19.82 33.45
N SER A 492 5.97 20.77 33.06
CA SER A 492 5.21 21.58 34.02
C SER A 492 4.03 20.80 34.60
N SER A 493 3.48 21.28 35.73
CA SER A 493 2.28 20.72 36.37
C SER A 493 1.11 20.62 35.38
N GLU A 494 0.89 21.64 34.56
CA GLU A 494 -0.20 21.68 33.58
C GLU A 494 -0.03 20.58 32.52
N VAL A 495 1.20 20.25 32.14
CA VAL A 495 1.48 19.16 31.19
C VAL A 495 1.24 17.80 31.83
N ILE A 496 1.59 17.63 33.11
CA ILE A 496 1.32 16.41 33.86
C ILE A 496 -0.19 16.21 34.03
N GLU A 497 -0.93 17.23 34.44
CA GLU A 497 -2.39 17.16 34.58
C GLU A 497 -3.09 16.85 33.24
N ALA A 498 -2.66 17.49 32.16
CA ALA A 498 -3.15 17.19 30.81
C ALA A 498 -2.82 15.75 30.39
N MET A 499 -1.64 15.23 30.78
CA MET A 499 -1.24 13.84 30.54
C MET A 499 -2.12 12.86 31.31
N GLN A 500 -2.38 13.11 32.59
CA GLN A 500 -3.23 12.28 33.44
C GLN A 500 -4.66 12.21 32.89
N THR A 501 -5.21 13.37 32.49
CA THR A 501 -6.53 13.45 31.85
C THR A 501 -6.56 12.65 30.54
N TYR A 502 -5.52 12.77 29.71
CA TYR A 502 -5.42 12.03 28.47
C TYR A 502 -5.23 10.52 28.67
N PHE A 503 -4.49 10.11 29.69
CA PHE A 503 -4.29 8.70 30.05
C PHE A 503 -5.61 8.10 30.55
N ALA A 504 -6.35 8.80 31.41
CA ALA A 504 -7.67 8.36 31.84
C ALA A 504 -8.63 8.17 30.66
N HIS A 505 -8.65 9.10 29.69
CA HIS A 505 -9.44 8.97 28.44
C HIS A 505 -9.05 7.72 27.63
N ARG A 506 -7.79 7.30 27.72
CA ARG A 506 -7.28 6.07 27.07
C ARG A 506 -7.50 4.79 27.89
N GLY A 507 -8.10 4.88 29.08
CA GLY A 507 -8.23 3.76 30.01
C GLY A 507 -6.91 3.36 30.68
N LEU A 508 -5.94 4.28 30.75
CA LEU A 508 -4.66 4.10 31.44
C LEU A 508 -4.70 4.69 32.85
N SER A 509 -3.75 4.28 33.70
CA SER A 509 -3.63 4.81 35.05
C SER A 509 -3.25 6.29 35.04
N GLN A 510 -3.88 7.09 35.91
CA GLN A 510 -3.50 8.48 36.16
C GLN A 510 -2.18 8.60 36.94
N ASP A 511 -1.75 7.54 37.62
CA ASP A 511 -0.34 7.42 38.00
C ASP A 511 0.46 7.10 36.74
N ILE A 512 1.10 8.13 36.19
CA ILE A 512 1.87 8.05 34.94
C ILE A 512 2.89 6.91 35.02
N THR A 513 3.58 6.78 36.15
CA THR A 513 4.68 5.82 36.34
C THR A 513 4.22 4.38 36.55
N SER A 514 2.94 4.16 36.90
CA SER A 514 2.39 2.81 37.03
C SER A 514 2.04 2.15 35.68
N ASN A 515 2.09 2.92 34.58
CA ASN A 515 1.83 2.39 33.24
C ASN A 515 3.07 1.71 32.64
N PRO A 516 2.93 0.75 31.72
CA PRO A 516 4.06 0.06 31.11
C PRO A 516 5.08 1.03 30.48
N PRO A 517 6.40 0.86 30.66
CA PRO A 517 7.42 1.80 30.15
C PRO A 517 7.40 2.02 28.64
N ALA A 518 6.96 1.02 27.87
CA ALA A 518 6.83 1.09 26.42
C ALA A 518 5.59 1.88 25.95
N THR A 519 4.72 2.29 26.87
CA THR A 519 3.49 3.02 26.55
C THR A 519 3.84 4.35 25.90
N PRO A 520 3.37 4.64 24.67
CA PRO A 520 3.63 5.90 24.01
C PRO A 520 2.84 7.01 24.70
N LEU A 521 3.45 8.18 24.87
CA LEU A 521 2.76 9.33 25.44
C LEU A 521 1.63 9.80 24.53
N ILE A 522 1.79 9.70 23.21
CA ILE A 522 0.78 10.10 22.22
C ILE A 522 0.37 8.88 21.40
N ALA A 523 -0.87 8.43 21.57
CA ALA A 523 -1.38 7.24 20.87
C ALA A 523 -1.86 7.52 19.45
N SER A 524 -1.79 6.47 18.64
CA SER A 524 -2.43 6.41 17.33
C SER A 524 -3.96 6.55 17.45
N ALA A 525 -4.64 6.85 16.34
CA ALA A 525 -6.10 6.97 16.34
C ALA A 525 -6.82 5.63 16.61
N THR A 526 -6.16 4.50 16.40
CA THR A 526 -6.70 3.16 16.69
C THR A 526 -6.46 2.74 18.14
N GLY A 527 -5.74 3.53 18.94
CA GLY A 527 -5.36 3.21 20.31
C GLY A 527 -4.14 2.28 20.43
N GLU A 528 -3.81 1.57 19.35
CA GLU A 528 -2.66 0.67 19.28
C GLU A 528 -1.39 1.44 18.89
N GLY A 529 -0.39 1.44 19.77
CA GLY A 529 0.93 2.00 19.50
C GLY A 529 0.99 3.52 19.37
N ALA A 530 2.18 4.01 19.01
CA ALA A 530 2.45 5.45 18.89
C ALA A 530 1.81 6.06 17.65
N VAL A 531 1.40 7.33 17.73
CA VAL A 531 0.98 8.09 16.54
C VAL A 531 2.15 8.27 15.59
N THR A 532 1.94 8.14 14.27
CA THR A 532 3.03 8.45 13.32
C THR A 532 3.24 9.96 13.19
N THR A 533 4.45 10.38 12.83
CA THR A 533 4.76 11.81 12.55
C THR A 533 3.81 12.41 11.51
N SER A 534 3.51 11.67 10.44
CA SER A 534 2.57 12.12 9.42
C SER A 534 1.14 12.26 9.95
N ALA A 535 0.67 11.31 10.78
CA ALA A 535 -0.68 11.34 11.33
C ALA A 535 -0.86 12.50 12.33
N LEU A 536 0.12 12.71 13.22
CA LEU A 536 0.10 13.84 14.15
C LEU A 536 0.17 15.17 13.40
N SER A 537 1.02 15.25 12.37
CA SER A 537 1.17 16.45 11.55
C SER A 537 -0.09 16.80 10.77
N LYS A 538 -0.79 15.79 10.23
CA LYS A 538 -2.09 15.97 9.59
C LYS A 538 -3.16 16.41 10.59
N SER A 539 -3.18 15.81 11.78
CA SER A 539 -4.15 16.12 12.84
C SER A 539 -4.05 17.58 13.31
N LEU A 540 -2.83 18.07 13.54
CA LEU A 540 -2.56 19.45 13.94
C LEU A 540 -2.86 20.45 12.82
N ARG A 541 -2.45 20.16 11.58
CA ARG A 541 -2.78 21.02 10.43
C ARG A 541 -4.29 21.12 10.18
N ALA A 542 -5.01 20.02 10.34
CA ALA A 542 -6.47 20.03 10.22
C ALA A 542 -7.10 20.92 11.31
N PHE A 543 -6.58 20.88 12.53
CA PHE A 543 -7.04 21.75 13.61
C PHE A 543 -6.80 23.23 13.30
N PHE A 544 -5.58 23.60 12.90
CA PHE A 544 -5.25 24.98 12.56
C PHE A 544 -6.08 25.49 11.37
N SER A 545 -6.20 24.67 10.31
CA SER A 545 -7.03 25.01 9.15
C SER A 545 -8.51 25.18 9.52
N GLY A 546 -9.02 24.40 10.49
CA GLY A 546 -10.37 24.56 11.02
C GLY A 546 -10.58 25.92 11.67
N ILE A 547 -9.64 26.35 12.51
CA ILE A 547 -9.65 27.70 13.11
C ILE A 547 -9.59 28.78 12.03
N GLY A 548 -8.71 28.61 11.03
CA GLY A 548 -8.61 29.53 9.90
C GLY A 548 -9.94 29.68 9.15
N GLN A 549 -10.64 28.56 8.90
CA GLN A 549 -11.94 28.58 8.24
C GLN A 549 -13.01 29.28 9.11
N THR A 550 -13.04 29.04 10.42
CA THR A 550 -13.95 29.72 11.34
C THR A 550 -13.72 31.24 11.31
N LEU A 551 -12.47 31.69 11.46
CA LEU A 551 -12.11 33.11 11.39
C LEU A 551 -12.47 33.73 10.03
N LYS A 552 -12.28 32.98 8.94
CA LYS A 552 -12.66 33.42 7.60
C LYS A 552 -14.17 33.61 7.46
N ASN A 553 -14.96 32.72 8.05
CA ASN A 553 -16.42 32.84 8.08
C ASN A 553 -16.89 34.04 8.94
N GLU A 554 -16.11 34.43 9.94
CA GLU A 554 -16.30 35.64 10.76
C GLU A 554 -15.78 36.94 10.07
N GLY A 555 -15.30 36.87 8.83
CA GLY A 555 -14.75 38.02 8.10
C GLY A 555 -13.30 38.37 8.45
N ARG A 556 -12.64 37.60 9.31
CA ARG A 556 -11.27 37.83 9.80
C ARG A 556 -10.22 37.18 8.91
N HIS A 557 -10.18 37.63 7.64
CA HIS A 557 -9.37 37.02 6.59
C HIS A 557 -7.85 37.08 6.83
N ILE A 558 -7.37 38.14 7.50
CA ILE A 558 -5.93 38.32 7.73
C ILE A 558 -5.46 37.33 8.81
N GLU A 559 -6.18 37.22 9.91
CA GLU A 559 -5.84 36.28 10.99
C GLU A 559 -6.00 34.82 10.55
N ALA A 560 -7.00 34.53 9.71
CA ALA A 560 -7.20 33.20 9.13
C ALA A 560 -5.95 32.69 8.38
N LYS A 561 -5.29 33.55 7.60
CA LYS A 561 -4.08 33.18 6.83
C LYS A 561 -2.96 32.65 7.73
N ALA A 562 -2.80 33.17 8.94
CA ALA A 562 -1.77 32.71 9.86
C ALA A 562 -1.99 31.25 10.27
N PHE A 563 -3.24 30.87 10.56
CA PHE A 563 -3.60 29.50 10.92
C PHE A 563 -3.56 28.54 9.73
N GLU A 564 -3.95 29.00 8.53
CA GLU A 564 -3.86 28.20 7.29
C GLU A 564 -2.41 27.86 6.90
N ARG A 565 -1.47 28.77 7.18
CA ARG A 565 -0.03 28.59 6.93
C ARG A 565 0.69 27.82 8.05
N ALA A 566 0.08 27.72 9.24
CA ALA A 566 0.74 27.17 10.41
C ALA A 566 1.12 25.69 10.23
N THR A 567 2.34 25.36 10.69
CA THR A 567 2.85 23.99 10.67
C THR A 567 3.16 23.51 12.08
N VAL A 568 3.36 22.21 12.28
CA VAL A 568 3.74 21.67 13.60
C VAL A 568 5.03 22.29 14.13
N HIS A 569 5.94 22.71 13.25
CA HIS A 569 7.18 23.37 13.68
C HIS A 569 6.92 24.76 14.30
N TRP A 570 5.79 25.40 13.99
CA TRP A 570 5.42 26.67 14.61
C TRP A 570 5.22 26.55 16.11
N LEU A 571 4.73 25.41 16.62
CA LEU A 571 4.57 25.19 18.07
C LEU A 571 5.90 25.35 18.81
N ARG A 572 6.97 24.82 18.22
CA ARG A 572 8.33 24.94 18.75
C ARG A 572 8.86 26.36 18.68
N HIS A 573 8.66 27.06 17.56
CA HIS A 573 9.04 28.47 17.46
C HIS A 573 8.24 29.32 18.43
N THR A 574 6.95 29.05 18.61
CA THR A 574 6.08 29.71 19.60
C THR A 574 6.63 29.55 21.01
N CYS A 575 7.03 28.35 21.40
CA CYS A 575 7.74 28.10 22.66
C CYS A 575 8.98 28.99 22.81
N GLY A 576 9.89 28.95 21.81
CA GLY A 576 11.11 29.75 21.84
C GLY A 576 10.85 31.27 21.89
N SER A 577 9.98 31.78 21.03
CA SER A 577 9.62 33.19 20.95
C SER A 577 8.93 33.67 22.22
N HIS A 578 7.99 32.91 22.80
CA HIS A 578 7.31 33.31 24.03
C HIS A 578 8.24 33.26 25.25
N LEU A 579 9.15 32.29 25.33
CA LEU A 579 10.18 32.27 26.37
C LEU A 579 11.13 33.47 26.25
N ALA A 580 11.51 33.84 25.02
CA ALA A 580 12.33 35.02 24.77
C ALA A 580 11.61 36.31 25.17
N LEU A 581 10.33 36.44 24.81
CA LEU A 581 9.47 37.56 25.22
C LEU A 581 9.28 37.63 26.74
N ALA A 582 9.27 36.49 27.43
CA ALA A 582 9.23 36.39 28.89
C ALA A 582 10.58 36.69 29.57
N GLY A 583 11.62 37.07 28.80
CA GLY A 583 12.94 37.42 29.33
C GLY A 583 13.82 36.22 29.71
N VAL A 584 13.48 35.01 29.28
CA VAL A 584 14.31 33.82 29.55
C VAL A 584 15.63 33.94 28.77
N PRO A 585 16.79 33.77 29.44
CA PRO A 585 18.08 33.82 28.77
C PRO A 585 18.19 32.87 27.56
N LEU A 586 18.73 33.38 26.44
CA LEU A 586 18.81 32.66 25.16
C LEU A 586 19.56 31.32 25.25
N ASN A 587 20.57 31.21 26.12
CA ASN A 587 21.30 29.96 26.37
C ASN A 587 20.42 28.87 27.01
N ILE A 588 19.46 29.24 27.86
CA ILE A 588 18.48 28.33 28.46
C ILE A 588 17.48 27.88 27.39
N ILE A 589 16.97 28.81 26.59
CA ILE A 589 16.09 28.51 25.46
C ILE A 589 16.80 27.57 24.47
N GLN A 590 18.07 27.83 24.15
CA GLN A 590 18.89 27.01 23.26
C GLN A 590 19.03 25.57 23.78
N ARG A 591 19.29 25.39 25.08
CA ARG A 591 19.40 24.07 25.73
C ARG A 591 18.07 23.33 25.74
N LEU A 592 16.97 24.01 26.06
CA LEU A 592 15.62 23.46 26.04
C LEU A 592 15.25 22.95 24.65
N LEU A 593 15.45 23.80 23.64
CA LEU A 593 15.17 23.48 22.25
C LEU A 593 16.17 22.45 21.69
N GLY A 594 17.41 22.39 22.19
CA GLY A 594 18.45 21.50 21.67
C GLY A 594 19.02 22.00 20.33
N HIS A 595 19.27 23.31 20.23
CA HIS A 595 19.94 23.93 19.09
C HIS A 595 21.46 23.83 19.23
N THR A 596 22.15 23.43 18.16
CA THR A 596 23.62 23.29 18.13
C THR A 596 24.35 24.59 17.81
N SER A 597 23.65 25.65 17.38
CA SER A 597 24.22 26.98 17.11
C SER A 597 23.27 28.10 17.55
N LEU A 598 23.85 29.22 18.00
CA LEU A 598 23.11 30.44 18.36
C LEU A 598 22.40 31.07 17.15
N GLN A 599 22.93 30.89 15.94
CA GLN A 599 22.31 31.36 14.69
C GLN A 599 20.95 30.69 14.39
N THR A 600 20.60 29.59 15.07
CA THR A 600 19.28 28.93 14.92
C THR A 600 18.26 29.35 15.98
N THR A 601 18.61 30.26 16.89
CA THR A 601 17.73 30.73 17.98
C THR A 601 17.11 32.11 17.69
N SER A 602 17.03 32.48 16.40
CA SER A 602 16.47 33.75 15.91
C SER A 602 14.99 33.90 16.15
#